data_AF-A0A0M1JJJ5-F1
#
_entry.id   AF-A0A0M1JJJ5-F1
#
_cell.length_a   1.000
_cell.length_b   1.000
_cell.length_c   1.000
_cell.angle_alpha   90.00
_cell.angle_beta   90.00
_cell.angle_gamma   90.00
#
_symmetry.space_group_name_H-M   'P 1'
#
loop_
_entity.id
_entity.type
_entity.pdbx_description
1 polymer ?
#
loop_
_entity_poly.entity_id
_entity_poly.type
_entity_poly.pdbx_seq_one_letter_code
_entity_poly.pdbx_strand_id
1 'polypeptide(L)'
;MIIQGLTAENFLKYRRLKLNNLPTHGIIAISGSNESGKSSIGEAICFALFGRTFAVKPNETRKLIRWGENRCAVILEFNLKDDICYQLSRSLDRDNNHTARLYRTNDPDNPIARGIIPVNTALEGLLGYNFGAFIDSFYLAQREITAPKPQGNAIHIMAGIAPLIKCRQELQAELEQNKLTQKELTIRIADTDKQVANLAFNEQQTHILTTDQNDLANREKNFKDNKQYLKDIATDYQQRITKQQRDKTNKHWMIRLQLVALLLAIISFGTWFALSFYPKQPIIANIITNIIANIVPIEIIVLTQWLLYSSLVNILIIILIWIYIFVLNRRKKALRDAGNQLADILAVLDELDIGLPKNLQLNPDKIRPPKKTLAIKAHALQQRLLKAQITVPEIEDIVTKKTKWLDQVLQRIAWHQTELHQKLLHESEQRQINDRLASLNTALQTEERELQERIQVLIQAEELLQGAMRHLSHKFNHHLRGLASRTLPMFTEDRYQHLQIDEDLTIRAFSNEKRDFMEFDEVSSGTQRQMMLALRLSLSQKLIDRVVCENQFIFLDEPFAFFDAARTRSALTALPRLSKDIIQIWVVAQQFPEDFEFAHTIQCHPDCTEYSNETTSQLRAL
;
A
#
# COMPACT_ATOMS: atom_id res chain seq x y z
N MET A 1 -46.10 -11.20 25.22
CA MET A 1 -46.61 -12.50 24.76
C MET A 1 -47.49 -13.17 25.79
N ILE A 2 -48.78 -13.31 25.49
CA ILE A 2 -49.78 -14.00 26.32
C ILE A 2 -50.43 -15.11 25.49
N ILE A 3 -50.45 -16.33 26.01
CA ILE A 3 -51.00 -17.49 25.29
C ILE A 3 -52.52 -17.49 25.40
N GLN A 4 -53.21 -17.51 24.26
CA GLN A 4 -54.67 -17.54 24.16
C GLN A 4 -55.19 -18.96 23.88
N GLY A 5 -54.42 -19.73 23.12
CA GLY A 5 -54.79 -21.08 22.74
C GLY A 5 -53.61 -21.98 22.42
N LEU A 6 -53.77 -23.27 22.67
CA LEU A 6 -52.81 -24.31 22.35
C LEU A 6 -53.56 -25.54 21.83
N THR A 7 -53.28 -25.92 20.60
CA THR A 7 -53.76 -27.16 20.01
C THR A 7 -52.58 -28.05 19.65
N ALA A 8 -52.62 -29.32 20.05
CA ALA A 8 -51.63 -30.32 19.64
C ALA A 8 -52.30 -31.60 19.17
N GLU A 9 -51.82 -32.14 18.05
CA GLU A 9 -52.25 -33.41 17.47
C GLU A 9 -51.07 -34.37 17.44
N ASN A 10 -51.28 -35.59 17.95
CA ASN A 10 -50.30 -36.68 17.96
C ASN A 10 -48.93 -36.27 18.51
N PHE A 11 -48.91 -35.41 19.54
CA PHE A 11 -47.70 -34.84 20.13
C PHE A 11 -47.45 -35.44 21.51
N LEU A 12 -46.29 -36.08 21.71
CA LEU A 12 -45.91 -36.77 22.95
C LEU A 12 -47.06 -37.64 23.50
N LYS A 13 -47.56 -37.31 24.69
CA LYS A 13 -48.64 -38.03 25.36
C LYS A 13 -50.04 -37.70 24.83
N TYR A 14 -50.23 -36.66 24.03
CA TYR A 14 -51.56 -36.29 23.55
C TYR A 14 -51.78 -36.78 22.12
N ARG A 15 -52.88 -37.52 21.91
CA ARG A 15 -53.45 -37.70 20.57
C ARG A 15 -54.13 -36.41 20.13
N ARG A 16 -54.85 -35.76 21.05
CA ARG A 16 -55.44 -34.44 20.84
C ARG A 16 -55.38 -33.62 22.12
N LEU A 17 -54.80 -32.44 22.08
CA LEU A 17 -54.86 -31.44 23.15
C LEU A 17 -55.47 -30.19 22.55
N LYS A 18 -56.52 -29.65 23.17
CA LYS A 18 -57.17 -28.40 22.75
C LYS A 18 -57.43 -27.54 23.98
N LEU A 19 -56.64 -26.48 24.11
CA LEU A 19 -56.81 -25.45 25.14
C LEU A 19 -57.20 -24.16 24.43
N ASN A 20 -58.43 -23.73 24.61
CA ASN A 20 -58.97 -22.49 24.04
C ASN A 20 -59.35 -21.51 25.14
N ASN A 21 -59.46 -20.22 24.81
CA ASN A 21 -59.95 -19.17 25.72
C ASN A 21 -59.19 -19.13 27.05
N LEU A 22 -57.86 -19.25 27.00
CA LEU A 22 -57.02 -19.21 28.19
C LEU A 22 -57.04 -17.81 28.81
N PRO A 23 -56.99 -17.70 30.16
CA PRO A 23 -57.05 -16.40 30.82
C PRO A 23 -55.81 -15.57 30.49
N THR A 24 -55.99 -14.27 30.24
CA THR A 24 -54.91 -13.33 29.90
C THR A 24 -54.00 -12.99 31.08
N HIS A 25 -54.49 -13.19 32.31
CA HIS A 25 -53.78 -12.88 33.54
C HIS A 25 -54.11 -13.89 34.65
N GLY A 26 -53.23 -13.98 35.65
CA GLY A 26 -53.37 -14.86 36.80
C GLY A 26 -52.64 -16.19 36.65
N ILE A 27 -52.91 -17.10 37.59
CA ILE A 27 -52.24 -18.40 37.66
C ILE A 27 -53.09 -19.47 36.98
N ILE A 28 -52.52 -20.15 36.01
CA ILE A 28 -53.06 -21.34 35.33
C ILE A 28 -52.43 -22.57 35.97
N ALA A 29 -53.22 -23.32 36.73
CA ALA A 29 -52.78 -24.54 37.40
C ALA A 29 -52.90 -25.76 36.48
N ILE A 30 -51.82 -26.53 36.33
CA ILE A 30 -51.81 -27.84 35.68
C ILE A 30 -51.51 -28.90 36.75
N SER A 31 -52.49 -29.73 37.08
CA SER A 31 -52.38 -30.76 38.13
C SER A 31 -52.54 -32.17 37.59
N GLY A 32 -52.04 -33.17 38.34
CA GLY A 32 -52.18 -34.58 37.98
C GLY A 32 -51.01 -35.44 38.44
N SER A 33 -51.19 -36.76 38.44
CA SER A 33 -50.15 -37.71 38.85
C SER A 33 -48.92 -37.67 37.94
N ASN A 34 -47.84 -38.35 38.33
CA ASN A 34 -46.70 -38.55 37.44
C ASN A 34 -47.15 -39.20 36.13
N GLU A 35 -46.44 -38.85 35.04
CA GLU A 35 -46.72 -39.35 33.68
C GLU A 35 -48.11 -38.97 33.14
N SER A 36 -48.86 -38.09 33.82
CA SER A 36 -50.20 -37.70 33.38
C SER A 36 -50.22 -36.76 32.15
N GLY A 37 -49.06 -36.27 31.69
CA GLY A 37 -48.93 -35.42 30.50
C GLY A 37 -48.72 -33.94 30.79
N LYS A 38 -48.61 -33.54 32.07
CA LYS A 38 -48.46 -32.14 32.49
C LYS A 38 -47.30 -31.43 31.80
N SER A 39 -46.10 -31.99 31.86
CA SER A 39 -44.90 -31.43 31.21
C SER A 39 -44.99 -31.46 29.69
N SER A 40 -45.79 -32.37 29.10
CA SER A 40 -46.03 -32.41 27.66
C SER A 40 -46.78 -31.17 27.15
N ILE A 41 -47.56 -30.48 28.00
CA ILE A 41 -48.20 -29.20 27.66
C ILE A 41 -47.12 -28.11 27.51
N GLY A 42 -46.20 -28.01 28.47
CA GLY A 42 -45.07 -27.07 28.40
C GLY A 42 -44.16 -27.36 27.22
N GLU A 43 -43.91 -28.64 26.93
CA GLU A 43 -43.16 -29.06 25.74
C GLU A 43 -43.88 -28.71 24.43
N ALA A 44 -45.21 -28.77 24.38
CA ALA A 44 -45.97 -28.36 23.19
C ALA A 44 -45.83 -26.85 22.93
N ILE A 45 -45.91 -26.02 23.98
CA ILE A 45 -45.66 -24.57 23.87
C ILE A 45 -44.22 -24.30 23.37
N CYS A 46 -43.24 -24.97 23.97
CA CYS A 46 -41.83 -24.85 23.62
C CYS A 46 -41.56 -25.28 22.16
N PHE A 47 -42.13 -26.42 21.74
CA PHE A 47 -42.04 -26.90 20.37
C PHE A 47 -42.71 -25.95 19.40
N ALA A 48 -43.91 -25.44 19.70
CA ALA A 48 -44.60 -24.48 18.85
C ALA A 48 -43.73 -23.24 18.60
N LEU A 49 -43.12 -22.67 19.64
CA LEU A 49 -42.29 -21.47 19.53
C LEU A 49 -40.99 -21.74 18.75
N PHE A 50 -40.23 -22.77 19.10
CA PHE A 50 -38.85 -22.90 18.65
C PHE A 50 -38.58 -24.11 17.75
N GLY A 51 -39.59 -24.95 17.52
CA GLY A 51 -39.47 -26.16 16.72
C GLY A 51 -38.63 -27.27 17.37
N ARG A 52 -38.37 -27.14 18.67
CA ARG A 52 -37.63 -28.11 19.51
C ARG A 52 -38.15 -28.03 20.93
N THR A 53 -37.94 -29.08 21.71
CA THR A 53 -38.20 -29.06 23.16
C THR A 53 -36.88 -29.08 23.93
N PHE A 54 -36.96 -28.88 25.25
CA PHE A 54 -35.80 -28.99 26.14
C PHE A 54 -35.48 -30.46 26.49
N ALA A 55 -36.51 -31.33 26.54
CA ALA A 55 -36.35 -32.72 26.96
C ALA A 55 -35.79 -33.63 25.86
N VAL A 56 -36.08 -33.32 24.59
CA VAL A 56 -35.66 -34.12 23.43
C VAL A 56 -34.54 -33.42 22.68
N LYS A 57 -33.44 -34.14 22.44
CA LYS A 57 -32.30 -33.60 21.68
C LYS A 57 -32.69 -33.25 20.24
N PRO A 58 -32.08 -32.23 19.62
CA PRO A 58 -32.42 -31.80 18.25
C PRO A 58 -32.28 -32.89 17.16
N ASN A 59 -31.43 -33.90 17.39
CA ASN A 59 -31.24 -35.03 16.47
C ASN A 59 -32.26 -36.17 16.69
N GLU A 60 -33.12 -36.07 17.71
CA GLU A 60 -34.09 -37.09 18.08
C GLU A 60 -35.54 -36.57 18.02
N THR A 61 -35.79 -35.50 17.26
CA THR A 61 -37.10 -34.83 17.15
C THR A 61 -38.26 -35.75 16.80
N ARG A 62 -38.00 -36.90 16.15
CA ARG A 62 -39.00 -37.98 15.93
C ARG A 62 -39.68 -38.46 17.21
N LYS A 63 -38.99 -38.40 18.37
CA LYS A 63 -39.53 -38.76 19.68
C LYS A 63 -40.66 -37.83 20.15
N LEU A 64 -40.81 -36.66 19.52
CA LEU A 64 -41.92 -35.74 19.77
C LEU A 64 -43.24 -36.22 19.17
N ILE A 65 -43.18 -37.09 18.15
CA ILE A 65 -44.35 -37.71 17.57
C ILE A 65 -44.85 -38.80 18.53
N ARG A 66 -46.15 -38.77 18.83
CA ARG A 66 -46.81 -39.78 19.65
C ARG A 66 -46.50 -41.19 19.10
N TRP A 67 -46.27 -42.13 20.00
CA TRP A 67 -46.04 -43.52 19.63
C TRP A 67 -47.17 -44.07 18.76
N GLY A 68 -46.82 -44.73 17.66
CA GLY A 68 -47.78 -45.29 16.69
C GLY A 68 -48.23 -44.33 15.59
N GLU A 69 -47.96 -43.03 15.72
CA GLU A 69 -48.40 -42.01 14.74
C GLU A 69 -47.28 -41.65 13.76
N ASN A 70 -47.66 -41.13 12.58
CA ASN A 70 -46.71 -40.79 11.50
C ASN A 70 -46.37 -39.30 11.42
N ARG A 71 -47.19 -38.44 12.02
CA ARG A 71 -47.02 -36.99 12.05
C ARG A 71 -47.56 -36.42 13.36
N CYS A 72 -46.99 -35.31 13.79
CA CYS A 72 -47.54 -34.46 14.83
C CYS A 72 -47.68 -33.01 14.33
N ALA A 73 -48.61 -32.28 14.93
CA ALA A 73 -48.81 -30.86 14.67
C ALA A 73 -49.11 -30.12 15.97
N VAL A 74 -48.57 -28.91 16.11
CA VAL A 74 -48.85 -28.03 17.23
C VAL A 74 -49.16 -26.64 16.70
N ILE A 75 -50.23 -26.05 17.20
CA ILE A 75 -50.71 -24.72 16.90
C ILE A 75 -50.76 -23.94 18.21
N LEU A 76 -50.07 -22.80 18.24
CA LEU A 76 -50.07 -21.88 19.37
C LEU A 76 -50.66 -20.55 18.93
N GLU A 77 -51.63 -20.07 19.69
CA GLU A 77 -52.25 -18.75 19.52
C GLU A 77 -51.81 -17.87 20.69
N PHE A 78 -51.27 -16.69 20.37
CA PHE A 78 -50.78 -15.77 21.37
C PHE A 78 -50.93 -14.32 20.93
N ASN A 79 -51.02 -13.43 21.92
CA ASN A 79 -51.10 -11.99 21.69
C ASN A 79 -49.79 -11.31 22.09
N LEU A 80 -49.40 -10.32 21.31
CA LEU A 80 -48.33 -9.36 21.61
C LEU A 80 -48.95 -7.96 21.78
N LYS A 81 -48.14 -6.90 21.75
CA LYS A 81 -48.59 -5.49 21.75
C LYS A 81 -49.87 -5.23 20.94
N ASP A 82 -50.66 -4.27 21.42
CA ASP A 82 -51.86 -3.76 20.77
C ASP A 82 -52.96 -4.83 20.53
N ASP A 83 -52.95 -5.89 21.34
CA ASP A 83 -53.85 -7.06 21.23
C ASP A 83 -53.82 -7.73 19.84
N ILE A 84 -52.68 -7.63 19.13
CA ILE A 84 -52.49 -8.32 17.86
C ILE A 84 -52.35 -9.82 18.13
N CYS A 85 -53.31 -10.60 17.63
CA CYS A 85 -53.31 -12.05 17.71
C CYS A 85 -52.44 -12.67 16.62
N TYR A 86 -51.53 -13.55 17.02
CA TYR A 86 -50.69 -14.36 16.15
C TYR A 86 -51.05 -15.83 16.30
N GLN A 87 -50.94 -16.57 15.21
CA GLN A 87 -51.08 -18.02 15.22
C GLN A 87 -49.84 -18.64 14.56
N LEU A 88 -49.21 -19.55 15.31
CA LEU A 88 -47.98 -20.23 14.95
C LEU A 88 -48.27 -21.72 14.86
N SER A 89 -48.11 -22.28 13.67
CA SER A 89 -48.28 -23.72 13.44
C SER A 89 -46.95 -24.37 13.06
N ARG A 90 -46.68 -25.52 13.67
CA ARG A 90 -45.57 -26.40 13.32
C ARG A 90 -46.04 -27.82 13.15
N SER A 91 -45.48 -28.53 12.19
CA SER A 91 -45.70 -29.96 12.00
C SER A 91 -44.40 -30.69 11.79
N LEU A 92 -44.34 -31.94 12.24
CA LEU A 92 -43.21 -32.84 12.05
C LEU A 92 -43.73 -34.21 11.62
N ASP A 93 -43.10 -34.82 10.63
CA ASP A 93 -43.33 -36.21 10.25
C ASP A 93 -42.14 -37.12 10.56
N ARG A 94 -42.32 -38.44 10.36
CA ARG A 94 -41.26 -39.43 10.59
C ARG A 94 -40.07 -39.30 9.63
N ASP A 95 -40.28 -38.67 8.48
CA ASP A 95 -39.22 -38.41 7.50
C ASP A 95 -38.39 -37.18 7.86
N ASN A 96 -38.63 -36.58 9.04
CA ASN A 96 -38.04 -35.34 9.53
C ASN A 96 -38.39 -34.10 8.69
N ASN A 97 -39.45 -34.15 7.89
CA ASN A 97 -39.99 -32.94 7.28
C ASN A 97 -40.66 -32.12 8.37
N HIS A 98 -40.04 -30.97 8.64
CA HIS A 98 -40.51 -30.04 9.65
C HIS A 98 -41.01 -28.78 8.95
N THR A 99 -42.31 -28.51 9.09
CA THR A 99 -42.94 -27.31 8.53
C THR A 99 -43.27 -26.33 9.64
N ALA A 100 -43.17 -25.03 9.35
CA ALA A 100 -43.50 -23.95 10.28
C ALA A 100 -44.16 -22.81 9.50
N ARG A 101 -45.21 -22.21 10.08
CA ARG A 101 -45.93 -21.08 9.52
C ARG A 101 -46.34 -20.12 10.63
N LEU A 102 -46.13 -18.83 10.39
CA LEU A 102 -46.53 -17.75 11.29
C LEU A 102 -47.42 -16.76 10.52
N TYR A 103 -48.58 -16.42 11.09
CA TYR A 103 -49.53 -15.47 10.52
C TYR A 103 -50.18 -14.65 11.62
N ARG A 104 -50.78 -13.52 11.23
CA ARG A 104 -51.68 -12.76 12.10
C ARG A 104 -53.08 -13.35 11.94
N THR A 105 -53.82 -13.49 13.03
CA THR A 105 -55.16 -14.10 12.99
C THR A 105 -56.14 -13.28 12.14
N ASN A 106 -55.90 -11.98 11.97
CA ASN A 106 -56.70 -11.08 11.13
C ASN A 106 -56.34 -11.08 9.64
N ASP A 107 -55.23 -11.73 9.24
CA ASP A 107 -54.78 -11.84 7.85
C ASP A 107 -54.25 -13.27 7.58
N PRO A 108 -55.16 -14.27 7.50
CA PRO A 108 -54.78 -15.68 7.38
C PRO A 108 -54.21 -16.03 6.00
N ASP A 109 -54.51 -15.25 4.96
CA ASP A 109 -54.06 -15.52 3.59
C ASP A 109 -52.61 -15.08 3.34
N ASN A 110 -52.12 -14.11 4.13
CA ASN A 110 -50.77 -13.57 4.00
C ASN A 110 -49.88 -13.91 5.22
N PRO A 111 -49.09 -15.00 5.17
CA PRO A 111 -48.21 -15.39 6.26
C PRO A 111 -47.07 -14.38 6.45
N ILE A 112 -46.72 -14.10 7.70
CA ILE A 112 -45.52 -13.32 8.04
C ILE A 112 -44.26 -14.08 7.60
N ALA A 113 -44.23 -15.40 7.81
CA ALA A 113 -43.12 -16.26 7.42
C ALA A 113 -43.58 -17.71 7.18
N ARG A 114 -42.89 -18.38 6.25
CA ARG A 114 -43.04 -19.82 5.98
C ARG A 114 -41.68 -20.51 5.98
N GLY A 115 -41.58 -21.66 6.61
CA GLY A 115 -40.34 -22.44 6.74
C GLY A 115 -39.62 -22.19 8.08
N ILE A 116 -38.81 -23.16 8.52
CA ILE A 116 -38.21 -23.18 9.86
C ILE A 116 -37.34 -21.94 10.12
N ILE A 117 -36.39 -21.66 9.23
CA ILE A 117 -35.44 -20.55 9.41
C ILE A 117 -36.17 -19.19 9.37
N PRO A 118 -36.99 -18.86 8.34
CA PRO A 118 -37.71 -17.59 8.30
C PRO A 118 -38.66 -17.38 9.48
N VAL A 119 -39.37 -18.43 9.92
CA VAL A 119 -40.25 -18.35 11.09
C VAL A 119 -39.46 -18.12 12.37
N ASN A 120 -38.34 -18.82 12.57
CA ASN A 120 -37.48 -18.60 13.74
C ASN A 120 -36.93 -17.17 13.76
N THR A 121 -36.45 -16.64 12.63
CA THR A 121 -35.96 -15.27 12.52
C THR A 121 -37.06 -14.25 12.78
N ALA A 122 -38.27 -14.47 12.23
CA ALA A 122 -39.42 -13.60 12.47
C ALA A 122 -39.84 -13.61 13.95
N LEU A 123 -39.87 -14.79 14.59
CA LEU A 123 -40.18 -14.91 16.02
C LEU A 123 -39.11 -14.28 16.90
N GLU A 124 -37.82 -14.44 16.60
CA GLU A 124 -36.74 -13.78 17.34
C GLU A 124 -36.83 -12.25 17.18
N GLY A 125 -37.25 -11.74 16.03
CA GLY A 125 -37.52 -10.31 15.84
C GLY A 125 -38.77 -9.81 16.59
N LEU A 126 -39.83 -10.62 16.68
CA LEU A 126 -41.09 -10.27 17.35
C LEU A 126 -41.00 -10.39 18.88
N LEU A 127 -40.38 -11.45 19.38
CA LEU A 127 -40.25 -11.75 20.81
C LEU A 127 -38.96 -11.15 21.38
N GLY A 128 -37.96 -10.88 20.55
CA GLY A 128 -36.66 -10.32 20.92
C GLY A 128 -35.72 -11.28 21.67
N TYR A 129 -36.15 -12.52 21.92
CA TYR A 129 -35.33 -13.55 22.57
C TYR A 129 -35.35 -14.86 21.78
N ASN A 130 -34.26 -15.62 21.89
CA ASN A 130 -34.13 -16.95 21.29
C ASN A 130 -34.49 -18.05 22.29
N PHE A 131 -34.47 -19.30 21.83
CA PHE A 131 -34.74 -20.49 22.65
C PHE A 131 -33.88 -20.56 23.92
N GLY A 132 -32.58 -20.22 23.85
CA GLY A 132 -31.71 -20.29 25.02
C GLY A 132 -32.16 -19.31 26.09
N ALA A 133 -32.40 -18.07 25.69
CA ALA A 133 -32.97 -17.05 26.57
C ALA A 133 -34.34 -17.46 27.12
N PHE A 134 -35.21 -18.07 26.32
CA PHE A 134 -36.51 -18.56 26.77
C PHE A 134 -36.39 -19.65 27.85
N ILE A 135 -35.54 -20.65 27.65
CA ILE A 135 -35.33 -21.73 28.63
C ILE A 135 -34.64 -21.22 29.91
N ASP A 136 -33.69 -20.30 29.79
CA ASP A 136 -32.96 -19.78 30.95
C ASP A 136 -33.81 -18.82 31.81
N SER A 137 -34.95 -18.33 31.29
CA SER A 137 -35.79 -17.33 31.96
C SER A 137 -37.27 -17.72 32.08
N PHE A 138 -38.00 -17.79 30.96
CA PHE A 138 -39.45 -17.98 30.93
C PHE A 138 -39.92 -19.43 31.16
N TYR A 139 -39.02 -20.42 31.09
CA TYR A 139 -39.35 -21.83 31.30
C TYR A 139 -38.50 -22.45 32.41
N LEU A 140 -39.12 -22.78 33.54
CA LEU A 140 -38.47 -23.54 34.61
C LEU A 140 -38.77 -25.03 34.43
N ALA A 141 -37.81 -25.80 33.91
CA ALA A 141 -37.95 -27.25 33.72
C ALA A 141 -37.64 -28.05 35.01
N GLN A 142 -38.33 -29.18 35.21
CA GLN A 142 -38.19 -30.05 36.39
C GLN A 142 -36.77 -30.64 36.59
N ARG A 143 -36.01 -30.88 35.50
CA ARG A 143 -34.73 -31.62 35.50
C ARG A 143 -33.46 -30.75 35.53
N GLU A 144 -33.56 -29.45 35.29
CA GLU A 144 -32.40 -28.55 35.25
C GLU A 144 -32.47 -27.53 36.38
N ILE A 145 -31.91 -27.85 37.55
CA ILE A 145 -31.68 -26.90 38.66
C ILE A 145 -30.18 -26.58 38.74
N THR A 146 -29.47 -26.65 37.62
CA THR A 146 -28.14 -26.06 37.57
C THR A 146 -28.29 -24.55 37.56
N ALA A 147 -27.36 -23.87 38.24
CA ALA A 147 -27.24 -22.42 38.13
C ALA A 147 -27.21 -21.99 36.66
N PRO A 148 -27.80 -20.82 36.32
CA PRO A 148 -27.74 -20.29 34.97
C PRO A 148 -26.28 -20.28 34.53
N LYS A 149 -25.98 -20.79 33.34
CA LYS A 149 -24.59 -20.86 32.89
C LYS A 149 -24.02 -19.44 32.79
N PRO A 150 -22.90 -19.12 33.46
CA PRO A 150 -22.37 -17.76 33.51
C PRO A 150 -22.10 -17.13 32.14
N GLN A 151 -21.74 -17.97 31.18
CA GLN A 151 -21.42 -17.62 29.79
C GLN A 151 -22.59 -17.91 28.83
N GLY A 152 -23.80 -18.10 29.36
CA GLY A 152 -24.99 -18.35 28.58
C GLY A 152 -25.34 -17.13 27.71
N ASN A 153 -25.66 -17.37 26.43
CA ASN A 153 -26.07 -16.32 25.51
C ASN A 153 -27.26 -15.50 26.05
N ALA A 154 -28.15 -16.14 26.82
CA ALA A 154 -29.27 -15.50 27.51
C ALA A 154 -28.83 -14.35 28.42
N ILE A 155 -27.81 -14.58 29.24
CA ILE A 155 -27.29 -13.61 30.20
C ILE A 155 -26.62 -12.47 29.45
N HIS A 156 -25.89 -12.77 28.37
CA HIS A 156 -25.32 -11.74 27.51
C HIS A 156 -26.37 -10.85 26.84
N ILE A 157 -27.54 -11.40 26.50
CA ILE A 157 -28.68 -10.63 25.97
C ILE A 157 -29.31 -9.77 27.08
N MET A 158 -29.52 -10.32 28.28
CA MET A 158 -30.10 -9.59 29.43
C MET A 158 -29.19 -8.47 29.94
N ALA A 159 -27.88 -8.73 30.03
CA ALA A 159 -26.84 -7.74 30.28
C ALA A 159 -26.59 -6.85 29.04
N GLY A 160 -27.16 -7.22 27.89
CA GLY A 160 -27.07 -6.63 26.55
C GLY A 160 -25.68 -6.19 26.18
N ILE A 161 -24.77 -7.10 26.49
CA ILE A 161 -23.41 -7.15 25.99
C ILE A 161 -23.34 -8.02 24.73
N ALA A 162 -24.40 -8.75 24.36
CA ALA A 162 -24.42 -9.62 23.19
C ALA A 162 -24.00 -8.91 21.88
N PRO A 163 -24.51 -7.70 21.53
CA PRO A 163 -24.02 -6.98 20.35
C PRO A 163 -22.55 -6.58 20.48
N LEU A 164 -22.11 -6.19 21.68
CA LEU A 164 -20.71 -5.82 21.94
C LEU A 164 -19.77 -7.01 21.80
N ILE A 165 -20.18 -8.20 22.25
CA ILE A 165 -19.41 -9.44 22.06
C ILE A 165 -19.18 -9.71 20.57
N LYS A 166 -20.22 -9.52 19.74
CA LYS A 166 -20.11 -9.68 18.28
C LYS A 166 -19.14 -8.65 17.68
N CYS A 167 -19.30 -7.36 18.02
CA CYS A 167 -18.37 -6.33 17.59
C CYS A 167 -16.93 -6.62 18.02
N ARG A 168 -16.72 -7.14 19.22
CA ARG A 168 -15.39 -7.55 19.71
C ARG A 168 -14.78 -8.65 18.84
N GLN A 169 -15.56 -9.66 18.49
CA GLN A 169 -15.09 -10.78 17.67
C GLN A 169 -14.69 -10.29 16.26
N GLU A 170 -15.49 -9.42 15.66
CA GLU A 170 -15.19 -8.80 14.37
C GLU A 170 -13.91 -7.95 14.45
N LEU A 171 -13.78 -7.13 15.49
CA LEU A 171 -12.59 -6.30 15.74
C LEU A 171 -11.33 -7.14 15.98
N GLN A 172 -11.42 -8.20 16.79
CA GLN A 172 -10.30 -9.11 17.04
C GLN A 172 -9.84 -9.81 15.75
N ALA A 173 -10.78 -10.20 14.87
CA ALA A 173 -10.44 -10.78 13.58
C ALA A 173 -9.71 -9.76 12.68
N GLU A 174 -10.18 -8.52 12.62
CA GLU A 174 -9.52 -7.43 11.88
C GLU A 174 -8.12 -7.13 12.45
N LEU A 175 -7.98 -7.10 13.78
CA LEU A 175 -6.72 -6.87 14.46
C LEU A 175 -5.68 -7.96 14.13
N GLU A 176 -6.07 -9.22 14.18
CA GLU A 176 -5.18 -10.34 13.84
C GLU A 176 -4.79 -10.33 12.36
N GLN A 177 -5.72 -10.01 11.45
CA GLN A 177 -5.41 -9.83 10.04
C GLN A 177 -4.38 -8.71 9.82
N ASN A 178 -4.58 -7.55 10.43
CA ASN A 178 -3.67 -6.41 10.28
C ASN A 178 -2.28 -6.70 10.87
N LYS A 179 -2.20 -7.43 11.99
CA LYS A 179 -0.90 -7.89 12.55
C LYS A 179 -0.17 -8.84 11.60
N LEU A 180 -0.88 -9.69 10.86
CA LEU A 180 -0.27 -10.56 9.85
C LEU A 180 0.27 -9.74 8.67
N THR A 181 -0.51 -8.78 8.17
CA THR A 181 -0.07 -7.86 7.11
C THR A 181 1.14 -7.03 7.55
N GLN A 182 1.16 -6.55 8.79
CA GLN A 182 2.30 -5.83 9.35
C GLN A 182 3.57 -6.68 9.31
N LYS A 183 3.48 -7.95 9.75
CA LYS A 183 4.63 -8.87 9.68
C LYS A 183 5.13 -9.07 8.25
N GLU A 184 4.24 -9.22 7.28
CA GLU A 184 4.62 -9.35 5.86
C GLU A 184 5.30 -8.08 5.34
N LEU A 185 4.78 -6.90 5.67
CA LEU A 185 5.37 -5.61 5.30
C LEU A 185 6.76 -5.43 5.92
N THR A 186 6.94 -5.72 7.22
CA THR A 186 8.25 -5.63 7.86
C THR A 186 9.28 -6.56 7.20
N ILE A 187 8.87 -7.75 6.76
CA ILE A 187 9.75 -8.68 6.00
C ILE A 187 10.11 -8.07 4.63
N ARG A 188 9.14 -7.50 3.90
CA ARG A 188 9.38 -6.85 2.60
C ARG A 188 10.30 -5.64 2.70
N ILE A 189 10.13 -4.81 3.74
CA ILE A 189 11.00 -3.67 4.02
C ILE A 189 12.42 -4.18 4.25
N ALA A 190 12.61 -5.18 5.12
CA ALA A 190 13.92 -5.75 5.39
C ALA A 190 14.59 -6.39 4.16
N ASP A 191 13.81 -7.00 3.26
CA ASP A 191 14.34 -7.53 2.00
C ASP A 191 14.76 -6.41 1.04
N THR A 192 13.94 -5.37 0.92
CA THR A 192 14.23 -4.20 0.08
C THR A 192 15.46 -3.45 0.58
N ASP A 193 15.60 -3.28 1.90
CA ASP A 193 16.79 -2.69 2.54
C ASP A 193 18.06 -3.49 2.22
N LYS A 194 17.98 -4.82 2.23
CA LYS A 194 19.11 -5.68 1.82
C LYS A 194 19.44 -5.50 0.34
N GLN A 195 18.44 -5.38 -0.53
CA GLN A 195 18.67 -5.14 -1.96
C GLN A 195 19.36 -3.79 -2.20
N VAL A 196 18.94 -2.73 -1.51
CA VAL A 196 19.58 -1.41 -1.55
C VAL A 196 21.03 -1.49 -1.05
N ALA A 197 21.27 -2.16 0.08
CA ALA A 197 22.62 -2.31 0.64
C ALA A 197 23.55 -3.10 -0.29
N ASN A 198 23.05 -4.15 -0.95
CA ASN A 198 23.81 -4.98 -1.87
C ASN A 198 24.22 -4.25 -3.16
N LEU A 199 23.46 -3.23 -3.59
CA LEU A 199 23.81 -2.44 -4.77
C LEU A 199 25.03 -1.55 -4.55
N ALA A 200 25.32 -1.15 -3.30
CA ALA A 200 26.50 -0.36 -2.91
C ALA A 200 26.79 0.86 -3.83
N PHE A 201 25.75 1.50 -4.35
CA PHE A 201 25.86 2.59 -5.31
C PHE A 201 26.58 3.80 -4.70
N ASN A 202 27.62 4.29 -5.37
CA ASN A 202 28.41 5.44 -4.93
C ASN A 202 28.21 6.64 -5.86
N GLU A 203 27.45 7.63 -5.38
CA GLU A 203 27.14 8.84 -6.14
C GLU A 203 28.40 9.62 -6.58
N GLN A 204 29.47 9.60 -5.77
CA GLN A 204 30.72 10.30 -6.09
C GLN A 204 31.43 9.70 -7.32
N GLN A 205 31.30 8.39 -7.53
CA GLN A 205 31.93 7.69 -8.64
C GLN A 205 31.36 8.14 -9.99
N THR A 206 30.04 8.39 -10.03
CA THR A 206 29.37 8.90 -11.24
C THR A 206 29.84 10.31 -11.63
N HIS A 207 30.09 11.18 -10.66
CA HIS A 207 30.62 12.52 -10.90
C HIS A 207 32.07 12.48 -11.43
N ILE A 208 32.88 11.56 -10.91
CA ILE A 208 34.26 11.38 -11.38
C ILE A 208 34.25 10.92 -12.85
N LEU A 209 33.45 9.91 -13.18
CA LEU A 209 33.37 9.37 -14.54
C LEU A 209 32.87 10.40 -15.56
N THR A 210 31.86 11.21 -15.22
CA THR A 210 31.36 12.28 -16.10
C THR A 210 32.39 13.40 -16.32
N THR A 211 33.17 13.73 -15.28
CA THR A 211 34.28 14.69 -15.40
C THR A 211 35.38 14.14 -16.33
N ASP A 212 35.76 12.88 -16.14
CA ASP A 212 36.75 12.19 -16.98
C ASP A 212 36.28 12.11 -18.46
N GLN A 213 34.98 11.94 -18.71
CA GLN A 213 34.40 11.95 -20.07
C GLN A 213 34.62 13.29 -20.77
N ASN A 214 34.30 14.39 -20.08
CA ASN A 214 34.43 15.74 -20.61
C ASN A 214 35.88 16.10 -20.88
N ASP A 215 36.79 15.72 -19.97
CA ASP A 215 38.23 15.93 -20.13
C ASP A 215 38.78 15.17 -21.35
N LEU A 216 38.37 13.91 -21.55
CA LEU A 216 38.78 13.14 -22.72
C LEU A 216 38.23 13.70 -24.03
N ALA A 217 36.97 14.17 -24.06
CA ALA A 217 36.37 14.79 -25.23
C ALA A 217 37.09 16.10 -25.64
N ASN A 218 37.42 16.94 -24.66
CA ASN A 218 38.18 18.17 -24.89
C ASN A 218 39.58 17.89 -25.44
N ARG A 219 40.26 16.86 -24.91
CA ARG A 219 41.57 16.43 -25.40
C ARG A 219 41.50 15.88 -26.82
N GLU A 220 40.51 15.04 -27.13
CA GLU A 220 40.32 14.50 -28.48
C GLU A 220 40.16 15.62 -29.51
N LYS A 221 39.34 16.63 -29.18
CA LYS A 221 39.16 17.82 -30.01
C LYS A 221 40.48 18.55 -30.22
N ASN A 222 41.23 18.84 -29.16
CA ASN A 222 42.54 19.49 -29.26
C ASN A 222 43.52 18.71 -30.13
N PHE A 223 43.56 17.38 -30.04
CA PHE A 223 44.44 16.55 -30.88
C PHE A 223 44.00 16.53 -32.35
N LYS A 224 42.69 16.53 -32.64
CA LYS A 224 42.17 16.66 -34.01
C LYS A 224 42.51 18.02 -34.62
N ASP A 225 42.30 19.09 -33.87
CA ASP A 225 42.58 20.46 -34.31
C ASP A 225 44.08 20.63 -34.58
N ASN A 226 44.95 20.17 -33.67
CA ASN A 226 46.40 20.19 -33.86
C ASN A 226 46.87 19.34 -35.05
N LYS A 227 46.24 18.18 -35.29
CA LYS A 227 46.54 17.33 -36.45
C LYS A 227 46.19 18.04 -37.76
N GLN A 228 45.05 18.70 -37.82
CA GLN A 228 44.61 19.44 -39.00
C GLN A 228 45.52 20.66 -39.23
N TYR A 229 45.78 21.43 -38.18
CA TYR A 229 46.66 22.59 -38.23
C TYR A 229 48.09 22.26 -38.68
N LEU A 230 48.65 21.14 -38.20
CA LEU A 230 49.95 20.64 -38.65
C LEU A 230 49.96 20.33 -40.15
N LYS A 231 48.92 19.68 -40.68
CA LYS A 231 48.81 19.38 -42.12
C LYS A 231 48.70 20.64 -42.97
N ASP A 232 47.86 21.57 -42.55
CA ASP A 232 47.61 22.82 -43.29
C ASP A 232 48.89 23.67 -43.37
N ILE A 233 49.64 23.79 -42.28
CA ILE A 233 50.90 24.55 -42.26
C ILE A 233 52.03 23.80 -42.96
N ALA A 234 52.10 22.49 -42.84
CA ALA A 234 53.07 21.69 -43.59
C ALA A 234 52.87 21.86 -45.10
N THR A 235 51.63 21.81 -45.58
CA THR A 235 51.32 22.00 -47.01
C THR A 235 51.60 23.43 -47.47
N ASP A 236 51.25 24.45 -46.68
CA ASP A 236 51.57 25.86 -46.97
C ASP A 236 53.10 26.08 -47.07
N TYR A 237 53.87 25.53 -46.12
CA TYR A 237 55.32 25.60 -46.15
C TYR A 237 55.93 24.88 -47.37
N GLN A 238 55.45 23.67 -47.69
CA GLN A 238 55.89 22.90 -48.87
C GLN A 238 55.62 23.63 -50.20
N GLN A 239 54.45 24.28 -50.33
CA GLN A 239 54.13 25.09 -51.51
C GLN A 239 55.02 26.33 -51.62
N ARG A 240 55.41 26.93 -50.49
CA ARG A 240 56.26 28.12 -50.47
C ARG A 240 57.74 27.79 -50.73
N ILE A 241 58.26 26.69 -50.22
CA ILE A 241 59.68 26.33 -50.40
C ILE A 241 59.99 25.94 -51.86
N THR A 242 59.06 25.24 -52.53
CA THR A 242 59.16 24.90 -53.96
C THR A 242 59.18 26.15 -54.85
N LYS A 243 58.33 27.15 -54.54
CA LYS A 243 58.35 28.46 -55.22
C LYS A 243 59.63 29.24 -54.92
N GLN A 244 60.14 29.19 -53.69
CA GLN A 244 61.35 29.92 -53.29
C GLN A 244 62.62 29.45 -54.02
N GLN A 245 62.73 28.14 -54.31
CA GLN A 245 63.87 27.62 -55.07
C GLN A 245 63.95 28.23 -56.47
N ARG A 246 62.82 28.41 -57.15
CA ARG A 246 62.71 29.11 -58.46
C ARG A 246 62.94 30.62 -58.34
N ASP A 247 62.48 31.22 -57.24
CA ASP A 247 62.63 32.64 -56.96
C ASP A 247 64.09 33.04 -56.69
N LYS A 248 64.91 32.15 -56.11
CA LYS A 248 66.35 32.42 -55.87
C LYS A 248 67.13 32.60 -57.18
N THR A 249 66.94 31.72 -58.17
CA THR A 249 67.62 31.83 -59.46
C THR A 249 67.17 33.09 -60.22
N ASN A 250 65.86 33.35 -60.24
CA ASN A 250 65.30 34.54 -60.89
C ASN A 250 65.74 35.85 -60.24
N LYS A 251 65.89 35.90 -58.91
CA LYS A 251 66.38 37.09 -58.20
C LYS A 251 67.80 37.49 -58.63
N HIS A 252 68.72 36.53 -58.71
CA HIS A 252 70.11 36.82 -59.09
C HIS A 252 70.19 37.34 -60.53
N TRP A 253 69.39 36.76 -61.44
CA TRP A 253 69.33 37.21 -62.82
C TRP A 253 68.73 38.63 -62.95
N MET A 254 67.65 38.92 -62.23
CA MET A 254 67.00 40.25 -62.23
C MET A 254 67.89 41.34 -61.62
N ILE A 255 68.67 41.04 -60.57
CA ILE A 255 69.65 41.99 -60.02
C ILE A 255 70.75 42.31 -61.04
N ARG A 256 71.25 41.30 -61.77
CA ARG A 256 72.21 41.52 -62.86
C ARG A 256 71.60 42.39 -63.96
N LEU A 257 70.34 42.13 -64.34
CA LEU A 257 69.64 42.91 -65.35
C LEU A 257 69.39 44.37 -64.91
N GLN A 258 69.11 44.60 -63.62
CA GLN A 258 69.00 45.93 -63.03
C GLN A 258 70.33 46.71 -63.13
N LEU A 259 71.46 46.06 -62.86
CA LEU A 259 72.79 46.69 -62.98
C LEU A 259 73.09 47.08 -64.43
N VAL A 260 72.73 46.24 -65.39
CA VAL A 260 72.88 46.53 -66.82
C VAL A 260 71.97 47.69 -67.24
N ALA A 261 70.69 47.67 -66.86
CA ALA A 261 69.75 48.75 -67.17
C ALA A 261 70.17 50.09 -66.53
N LEU A 262 70.74 50.07 -65.31
CA LEU A 262 71.29 51.24 -64.64
C LEU A 262 72.49 51.81 -65.39
N LEU A 263 73.43 50.96 -65.83
CA LEU A 263 74.56 51.39 -66.67
C LEU A 263 74.07 52.01 -67.98
N LEU A 264 73.10 51.39 -68.66
CA LEU A 264 72.52 51.90 -69.90
C LEU A 264 71.79 53.24 -69.69
N ALA A 265 71.07 53.40 -68.57
CA ALA A 265 70.42 54.65 -68.20
C ALA A 265 71.45 55.76 -67.95
N ILE A 266 72.53 55.48 -67.21
CA ILE A 266 73.60 56.45 -66.93
C ILE A 266 74.31 56.85 -68.21
N ILE A 267 74.63 55.89 -69.09
CA ILE A 267 75.28 56.15 -70.38
C ILE A 267 74.35 56.99 -71.26
N SER A 268 73.07 56.61 -71.40
CA SER A 268 72.09 57.33 -72.23
C SER A 268 71.80 58.73 -71.71
N PHE A 269 71.67 58.89 -70.38
CA PHE A 269 71.44 60.19 -69.75
C PHE A 269 72.69 61.07 -69.79
N GLY A 270 73.87 60.51 -69.52
CA GLY A 270 75.14 61.24 -69.57
C GLY A 270 75.49 61.72 -70.97
N THR A 271 75.25 60.89 -72.00
CA THR A 271 75.40 61.28 -73.41
C THR A 271 74.38 62.34 -73.82
N TRP A 272 73.12 62.21 -73.42
CA TRP A 272 72.09 63.24 -73.62
C TRP A 272 72.45 64.58 -72.94
N PHE A 273 72.91 64.55 -71.69
CA PHE A 273 73.28 65.73 -70.91
C PHE A 273 74.49 66.46 -71.52
N ALA A 274 75.51 65.71 -71.95
CA ALA A 274 76.69 66.28 -72.62
C ALA A 274 76.32 66.95 -73.96
N LEU A 275 75.44 66.32 -74.76
CA LEU A 275 74.98 66.84 -76.05
C LEU A 275 74.07 68.06 -75.93
N SER A 276 73.19 68.10 -74.94
CA SER A 276 72.19 69.18 -74.78
C SER A 276 72.77 70.47 -74.21
N PHE A 277 73.71 70.40 -73.26
CA PHE A 277 74.25 71.59 -72.59
C PHE A 277 75.57 72.12 -73.18
N TYR A 278 76.37 71.28 -73.87
CA TYR A 278 77.70 71.66 -74.40
C TYR A 278 77.91 71.33 -75.90
N PRO A 279 77.08 71.81 -76.84
CA PRO A 279 77.13 71.38 -78.24
C PRO A 279 78.35 71.85 -79.06
N LYS A 280 79.17 72.81 -78.58
CA LYS A 280 80.28 73.44 -79.35
C LYS A 280 81.70 73.19 -78.79
N GLN A 281 81.88 72.20 -77.92
CA GLN A 281 83.20 71.79 -77.42
C GLN A 281 83.88 70.81 -78.41
N PRO A 282 85.11 71.08 -78.89
CA PRO A 282 85.73 70.33 -79.99
C PRO A 282 86.01 68.86 -79.65
N ILE A 283 86.26 68.56 -78.37
CA ILE A 283 86.55 67.19 -77.91
C ILE A 283 85.30 66.30 -78.01
N ILE A 284 84.13 66.86 -77.69
CA ILE A 284 82.86 66.12 -77.68
C ILE A 284 82.35 65.95 -79.12
N ALA A 285 82.47 66.98 -79.96
CA ALA A 285 82.06 66.93 -81.36
C ALA A 285 82.81 65.84 -82.16
N ASN A 286 84.12 65.67 -81.92
CA ASN A 286 84.95 64.72 -82.68
C ASN A 286 84.71 63.24 -82.30
N ILE A 287 84.38 62.97 -81.03
CA ILE A 287 84.10 61.61 -80.55
C ILE A 287 82.72 61.15 -81.06
N ILE A 288 81.76 62.06 -81.17
CA ILE A 288 80.39 61.77 -81.58
C ILE A 288 80.29 61.57 -83.10
N THR A 289 80.96 62.38 -83.91
CA THR A 289 80.94 62.21 -85.38
C THR A 289 81.62 60.92 -85.83
N ASN A 290 82.74 60.51 -85.23
CA ASN A 290 83.46 59.30 -85.64
C ASN A 290 82.75 58.00 -85.23
N ILE A 291 82.06 57.98 -84.09
CA ILE A 291 81.43 56.75 -83.60
C ILE A 291 80.00 56.59 -84.14
N ILE A 292 79.25 57.69 -84.32
CA ILE A 292 77.82 57.61 -84.65
C ILE A 292 77.56 57.65 -86.16
N ALA A 293 78.35 58.39 -86.94
CA ALA A 293 78.15 58.50 -88.39
C ALA A 293 78.29 57.15 -89.13
N ASN A 294 78.98 56.18 -88.52
CA ASN A 294 79.18 54.85 -89.09
C ASN A 294 78.09 53.83 -88.72
N ILE A 295 77.20 54.16 -87.78
CA ILE A 295 76.27 53.18 -87.21
C ILE A 295 74.81 53.56 -87.47
N VAL A 296 74.44 54.86 -87.47
CA VAL A 296 73.05 55.27 -87.77
C VAL A 296 72.98 56.67 -88.41
N PRO A 297 72.36 56.87 -89.60
CA PRO A 297 72.27 58.15 -90.28
C PRO A 297 71.06 58.97 -89.76
N ILE A 298 71.13 59.44 -88.52
CA ILE A 298 70.06 60.23 -87.88
C ILE A 298 70.57 61.62 -87.50
N GLU A 299 69.78 62.67 -87.74
CA GLU A 299 70.09 64.04 -87.30
C GLU A 299 70.23 64.14 -85.78
N ILE A 300 71.18 64.96 -85.31
CA ILE A 300 71.54 65.08 -83.88
C ILE A 300 70.32 65.43 -83.00
N ILE A 301 69.37 66.23 -83.49
CA ILE A 301 68.16 66.61 -82.75
C ILE A 301 67.27 65.39 -82.47
N VAL A 302 67.07 64.53 -83.47
CA VAL A 302 66.29 63.29 -83.34
C VAL A 302 66.99 62.33 -82.37
N LEU A 303 68.31 62.17 -82.50
CA LEU A 303 69.10 61.31 -81.60
C LEU A 303 68.96 61.71 -80.12
N THR A 304 68.96 63.01 -79.81
CA THR A 304 68.78 63.48 -78.42
C THR A 304 67.40 63.14 -77.83
N GLN A 305 66.33 63.16 -78.64
CA GLN A 305 64.99 62.75 -78.18
C GLN A 305 64.93 61.24 -77.90
N TRP A 306 65.50 60.42 -78.78
CA TRP A 306 65.55 58.96 -78.60
C TRP A 306 66.40 58.54 -77.39
N LEU A 307 67.50 59.25 -77.08
CA LEU A 307 68.30 59.01 -75.88
C LEU A 307 67.52 59.31 -74.58
N LEU A 308 66.71 60.38 -74.58
CA LEU A 308 65.84 60.71 -73.44
C LEU A 308 64.75 59.64 -73.25
N TYR A 309 64.08 59.21 -74.32
CA TYR A 309 63.12 58.09 -74.25
C TYR A 309 63.78 56.78 -73.78
N SER A 310 64.99 56.46 -74.27
CA SER A 310 65.76 55.30 -73.81
C SER A 310 66.05 55.37 -72.30
N SER A 311 66.44 56.54 -71.78
CA SER A 311 66.69 56.73 -70.35
C SER A 311 65.43 56.53 -69.51
N LEU A 312 64.28 57.06 -69.95
CA LEU A 312 62.99 56.90 -69.29
C LEU A 312 62.52 55.43 -69.29
N VAL A 313 62.70 54.71 -70.39
CA VAL A 313 62.38 53.28 -70.49
C VAL A 313 63.26 52.46 -69.55
N ASN A 314 64.57 52.74 -69.48
CA ASN A 314 65.46 52.05 -68.55
C ASN A 314 65.11 52.34 -67.07
N ILE A 315 64.71 53.57 -66.73
CA ILE A 315 64.22 53.92 -65.39
C ILE A 315 62.93 53.14 -65.07
N LEU A 316 62.00 53.02 -66.01
CA LEU A 316 60.78 52.23 -65.85
C LEU A 316 61.10 50.74 -65.63
N ILE A 317 62.05 50.18 -66.39
CA ILE A 317 62.54 48.80 -66.21
C ILE A 317 63.13 48.61 -64.81
N ILE A 318 63.94 49.55 -64.32
CA ILE A 318 64.51 49.50 -62.96
C ILE A 318 63.41 49.49 -61.90
N ILE A 319 62.36 50.32 -62.05
CA ILE A 319 61.23 50.36 -61.12
C ILE A 319 60.46 49.03 -61.14
N LEU A 320 60.19 48.46 -62.32
CA LEU A 320 59.52 47.16 -62.46
C LEU A 320 60.35 46.02 -61.84
N ILE A 321 61.67 46.03 -62.03
CA ILE A 321 62.57 45.05 -61.39
C ILE A 321 62.60 45.23 -59.87
N TRP A 322 62.59 46.47 -59.39
CA TRP A 322 62.55 46.76 -57.95
C TRP A 322 61.26 46.26 -57.30
N ILE A 323 60.10 46.48 -57.94
CA ILE A 323 58.80 45.93 -57.53
C ILE A 323 58.86 44.39 -57.53
N TYR A 324 59.45 43.78 -58.56
CA TYR A 324 59.62 42.33 -58.62
C TYR A 324 60.49 41.80 -57.47
N ILE A 325 61.63 42.43 -57.18
CA ILE A 325 62.52 42.07 -56.06
C ILE A 325 61.81 42.27 -54.70
N PHE A 326 60.99 43.32 -54.56
CA PHE A 326 60.18 43.56 -53.37
C PHE A 326 59.17 42.43 -53.15
N VAL A 327 58.48 41.97 -54.20
CA VAL A 327 57.58 40.81 -54.14
C VAL A 327 58.32 39.55 -53.73
N LEU A 328 59.52 39.29 -54.26
CA LEU A 328 60.35 38.14 -53.88
C LEU A 328 60.80 38.21 -52.41
N ASN A 329 61.17 39.38 -51.92
CA ASN A 329 61.53 39.59 -50.51
C ASN A 329 60.32 39.38 -49.59
N ARG A 330 59.13 39.85 -49.99
CA ARG A 330 57.86 39.60 -49.27
C ARG A 330 57.53 38.12 -49.20
N ARG A 331 57.68 37.37 -50.31
CA ARG A 331 57.52 35.90 -50.35
C ARG A 331 58.52 35.17 -49.46
N LYS A 332 59.79 35.62 -49.42
CA LYS A 332 60.81 35.07 -48.52
C LYS A 332 60.47 35.29 -47.05
N LYS A 333 59.94 36.46 -46.68
CA LYS A 333 59.45 36.72 -45.32
C LYS A 333 58.28 35.79 -44.99
N ALA A 334 57.32 35.68 -45.90
CA ALA A 334 56.15 34.82 -45.73
C ALA A 334 56.48 33.31 -45.65
N LEU A 335 57.61 32.85 -46.20
CA LEU A 335 58.11 31.49 -45.97
C LEU A 335 58.73 31.33 -44.57
N ARG A 336 59.47 32.33 -44.08
CA ARG A 336 60.02 32.29 -42.71
C ARG A 336 58.91 32.27 -41.67
N ASP A 337 57.86 33.05 -41.89
CA ASP A 337 56.69 33.09 -41.01
C ASP A 337 55.99 31.72 -40.98
N ALA A 338 55.78 31.09 -42.15
CA ALA A 338 55.25 29.72 -42.23
C ALA A 338 56.19 28.68 -41.57
N GLY A 339 57.51 28.84 -41.71
CA GLY A 339 58.50 27.97 -41.08
C GLY A 339 58.55 28.09 -39.56
N ASN A 340 58.32 29.29 -39.03
CA ASN A 340 58.17 29.53 -37.59
C ASN A 340 56.92 28.86 -37.07
N GLN A 341 55.77 29.08 -37.72
CA GLN A 341 54.51 28.44 -37.33
C GLN A 341 54.62 26.91 -37.34
N LEU A 342 55.28 26.31 -38.35
CA LEU A 342 55.51 24.87 -38.39
C LEU A 342 56.40 24.39 -37.24
N ALA A 343 57.46 25.13 -36.91
CA ALA A 343 58.35 24.80 -35.80
C ALA A 343 57.64 24.92 -34.45
N ASP A 344 56.81 25.94 -34.27
CA ASP A 344 56.06 26.17 -33.03
C ASP A 344 55.06 25.04 -32.78
N ILE A 345 54.34 24.58 -33.80
CA ILE A 345 53.41 23.45 -33.66
C ILE A 345 54.15 22.16 -33.36
N LEU A 346 55.28 21.91 -34.02
CA LEU A 346 56.10 20.73 -33.74
C LEU A 346 56.63 20.73 -32.30
N ALA A 347 57.01 21.91 -31.78
CA ALA A 347 57.43 22.08 -30.38
C ALA A 347 56.26 21.84 -29.40
N VAL A 348 55.08 22.42 -29.68
CA VAL A 348 53.86 22.18 -28.88
C VAL A 348 53.51 20.69 -28.84
N LEU A 349 53.63 19.99 -29.98
CA LEU A 349 53.43 18.54 -30.08
C LEU A 349 54.53 17.69 -29.43
N ASP A 350 55.71 18.26 -29.17
CA ASP A 350 56.80 17.60 -28.43
C ASP A 350 56.67 17.79 -26.91
N GLU A 351 56.09 18.91 -26.46
CA GLU A 351 55.85 19.23 -25.05
C GLU A 351 54.53 18.67 -24.51
N LEU A 352 53.61 18.27 -25.38
CA LEU A 352 52.33 17.68 -25.02
C LEU A 352 52.52 16.38 -24.21
N ASP A 353 52.29 16.48 -22.90
CA ASP A 353 52.33 15.34 -21.98
C ASP A 353 51.08 14.47 -22.14
N ILE A 354 51.26 13.17 -22.38
CA ILE A 354 50.19 12.17 -22.50
C ILE A 354 49.81 11.67 -21.09
N GLY A 355 49.65 12.59 -20.14
CA GLY A 355 49.16 12.23 -18.81
C GLY A 355 47.67 11.91 -18.88
N LEU A 356 47.30 10.63 -19.01
CA LEU A 356 45.92 10.17 -18.75
C LEU A 356 45.42 10.72 -17.39
N PRO A 357 44.11 10.98 -17.20
CA PRO A 357 43.57 11.35 -15.90
C PRO A 357 44.10 10.42 -14.80
N LYS A 358 44.41 10.95 -13.61
CA LYS A 358 45.08 10.20 -12.53
C LYS A 358 44.39 8.87 -12.17
N ASN A 359 43.10 8.76 -12.44
CA ASN A 359 42.26 7.62 -12.09
C ASN A 359 42.25 6.49 -13.15
N LEU A 360 42.85 6.74 -14.32
CA LEU A 360 42.94 5.82 -15.47
C LEU A 360 44.39 5.40 -15.78
N GLN A 361 45.31 5.59 -14.84
CA GLN A 361 46.72 5.20 -15.02
C GLN A 361 46.90 3.68 -14.97
N LEU A 362 46.72 3.01 -16.11
CA LEU A 362 47.19 1.66 -16.36
C LEU A 362 48.39 1.69 -17.33
N ASN A 363 49.54 1.31 -16.76
CA ASN A 363 50.85 1.01 -17.34
C ASN A 363 51.42 2.00 -18.39
N PRO A 364 52.33 2.91 -17.98
CA PRO A 364 52.87 4.00 -18.81
C PRO A 364 53.92 3.59 -19.87
N ASP A 365 54.14 2.29 -20.09
CA ASP A 365 55.37 1.83 -20.75
C ASP A 365 55.30 1.57 -22.27
N LYS A 366 54.17 1.79 -22.95
CA LYS A 366 54.07 1.45 -24.39
C LYS A 366 54.01 2.59 -25.40
N ILE A 367 53.78 3.84 -24.99
CA ILE A 367 53.79 4.97 -25.94
C ILE A 367 54.31 6.22 -25.23
N ARG A 368 55.63 6.28 -25.01
CA ARG A 368 56.27 7.57 -24.76
C ARG A 368 56.54 8.23 -26.12
N PRO A 369 56.28 9.54 -26.30
CA PRO A 369 56.92 10.24 -27.40
C PRO A 369 58.44 9.97 -27.28
N PRO A 370 59.18 9.81 -28.39
CA PRO A 370 60.61 9.51 -28.32
C PRO A 370 61.29 10.48 -27.35
N LYS A 371 61.71 10.00 -26.16
CA LYS A 371 62.09 10.89 -25.05
C LYS A 371 63.52 11.44 -25.23
N LYS A 372 63.65 12.74 -24.95
CA LYS A 372 64.77 13.43 -24.29
C LYS A 372 66.06 13.79 -25.04
N THR A 373 66.13 13.69 -26.37
CA THR A 373 67.22 14.32 -27.18
C THR A 373 66.75 15.52 -28.02
N LEU A 374 65.58 16.08 -27.72
CA LEU A 374 64.78 16.86 -28.68
C LEU A 374 64.81 18.39 -28.53
N ALA A 375 65.02 18.98 -27.35
CA ALA A 375 65.06 20.45 -27.23
C ALA A 375 66.20 21.08 -28.06
N ILE A 376 67.37 20.44 -28.08
CA ILE A 376 68.53 20.85 -28.89
C ILE A 376 68.27 20.63 -30.39
N LYS A 377 67.49 19.60 -30.76
CA LYS A 377 67.08 19.32 -32.15
C LYS A 377 65.94 20.20 -32.64
N ALA A 378 65.04 20.67 -31.76
CA ALA A 378 63.92 21.54 -32.10
C ALA A 378 64.41 22.93 -32.51
N HIS A 379 65.36 23.51 -31.77
CA HIS A 379 66.02 24.76 -32.19
C HIS A 379 66.86 24.58 -33.47
N ALA A 380 67.55 23.45 -33.62
CA ALA A 380 68.26 23.15 -34.86
C ALA A 380 67.30 22.98 -36.06
N LEU A 381 66.15 22.34 -35.86
CA LEU A 381 65.10 22.17 -36.86
C LEU A 381 64.46 23.51 -37.21
N GLN A 382 64.14 24.34 -36.22
CA GLN A 382 63.62 25.70 -36.39
C GLN A 382 64.59 26.58 -37.18
N GLN A 383 65.89 26.55 -36.84
CA GLN A 383 66.91 27.26 -37.61
C GLN A 383 67.03 26.76 -39.06
N ARG A 384 66.89 25.44 -39.28
CA ARG A 384 66.93 24.83 -40.61
C ARG A 384 65.67 25.15 -41.44
N LEU A 385 64.50 25.24 -40.82
CA LEU A 385 63.24 25.72 -41.43
C LEU A 385 63.35 27.20 -41.80
N LEU A 386 63.84 28.04 -40.89
CA LEU A 386 64.04 29.49 -41.10
C LEU A 386 65.03 29.82 -42.22
N LYS A 387 66.08 29.01 -42.36
CA LYS A 387 67.10 29.16 -43.42
C LYS A 387 66.69 28.48 -44.74
N ALA A 388 65.54 27.82 -44.80
CA ALA A 388 65.08 27.02 -45.95
C ALA A 388 66.13 25.99 -46.41
N GLN A 389 66.74 25.30 -45.43
CA GLN A 389 67.80 24.30 -45.63
C GLN A 389 67.28 22.85 -45.56
N ILE A 390 65.96 22.67 -45.46
CA ILE A 390 65.29 21.37 -45.39
C ILE A 390 64.65 21.07 -46.73
N THR A 391 64.78 19.83 -47.19
CA THR A 391 64.18 19.37 -48.44
C THR A 391 62.71 18.99 -48.23
N VAL A 392 61.89 19.08 -49.28
CA VAL A 392 60.46 18.69 -49.22
C VAL A 392 60.24 17.27 -48.66
N PRO A 393 61.04 16.24 -49.05
CA PRO A 393 60.90 14.88 -48.52
C PRO A 393 61.21 14.76 -47.02
N GLU A 394 62.15 15.56 -46.49
CA GLU A 394 62.47 15.57 -45.06
C GLU A 394 61.30 16.11 -44.21
N ILE A 395 60.57 17.12 -44.70
CA ILE A 395 59.38 17.65 -44.02
C ILE A 395 58.23 16.64 -44.08
N GLU A 396 58.07 15.98 -45.22
CA GLU A 396 57.06 14.94 -45.40
C GLU A 396 57.30 13.77 -44.43
N ASP A 397 58.54 13.31 -44.24
CA ASP A 397 58.88 12.28 -43.25
C ASP A 397 58.59 12.70 -41.80
N ILE A 398 58.92 13.95 -41.42
CA ILE A 398 58.64 14.46 -40.06
C ILE A 398 57.13 14.57 -39.81
N VAL A 399 56.40 15.14 -40.77
CA VAL A 399 54.95 15.34 -40.66
C VAL A 399 54.24 14.00 -40.65
N THR A 400 54.61 13.05 -41.53
CA THR A 400 53.99 11.71 -41.57
C THR A 400 54.22 10.92 -40.27
N LYS A 401 55.43 10.98 -39.70
CA LYS A 401 55.72 10.37 -38.38
C LYS A 401 54.86 10.98 -37.28
N LYS A 402 54.72 12.31 -37.25
CA LYS A 402 53.90 13.01 -36.25
C LYS A 402 52.41 12.78 -36.45
N THR A 403 51.90 12.77 -37.68
CA THR A 403 50.49 12.46 -37.95
C THR A 403 50.16 11.01 -37.59
N LYS A 404 51.06 10.05 -37.86
CA LYS A 404 50.89 8.65 -37.48
C LYS A 404 50.86 8.46 -35.96
N TRP A 405 51.72 9.20 -35.25
CA TRP A 405 51.68 9.22 -33.78
C TRP A 405 50.37 9.84 -33.26
N LEU A 406 49.91 10.96 -33.82
CA LEU A 406 48.61 11.56 -33.47
C LEU A 406 47.45 10.59 -33.74
N ASP A 407 47.50 9.81 -34.81
CA ASP A 407 46.50 8.78 -35.11
C ASP A 407 46.47 7.67 -34.06
N GLN A 408 47.63 7.21 -33.59
CA GLN A 408 47.71 6.22 -32.51
C GLN A 408 47.16 6.77 -31.19
N VAL A 409 47.41 8.05 -30.88
CA VAL A 409 46.88 8.71 -29.69
C VAL A 409 45.36 8.86 -29.78
N LEU A 410 44.84 9.33 -30.91
CA LEU A 410 43.39 9.47 -31.14
C LEU A 410 42.66 8.12 -31.07
N GLN A 411 43.23 7.05 -31.63
CA GLN A 411 42.67 5.69 -31.50
C GLN A 411 42.60 5.24 -30.04
N ARG A 412 43.63 5.53 -29.24
CA ARG A 412 43.65 5.16 -27.82
C ARG A 412 42.63 5.97 -27.00
N ILE A 413 42.47 7.26 -27.30
CA ILE A 413 41.44 8.10 -26.66
C ILE A 413 40.04 7.58 -27.00
N ALA A 414 39.77 7.23 -28.26
CA ALA A 414 38.49 6.67 -28.68
C ALA A 414 38.18 5.34 -27.96
N TRP A 415 39.18 4.47 -27.80
CA TRP A 415 39.04 3.24 -27.02
C TRP A 415 38.64 3.53 -25.56
N HIS A 416 39.34 4.43 -24.88
CA HIS A 416 39.02 4.82 -23.51
C HIS A 416 37.66 5.51 -23.36
N GLN A 417 37.27 6.35 -24.32
CA GLN A 417 35.92 6.94 -24.34
C GLN A 417 34.84 5.87 -24.42
N THR A 418 35.06 4.81 -25.21
CA THR A 418 34.12 3.69 -25.32
C THR A 418 34.00 2.93 -24.00
N GLU A 419 35.14 2.61 -23.38
CA GLU A 419 35.19 1.93 -22.08
C GLU A 419 34.51 2.76 -20.98
N LEU A 420 34.78 4.05 -20.95
CA LEU A 420 34.21 4.97 -19.98
C LEU A 420 32.70 5.18 -20.20
N HIS A 421 32.26 5.22 -21.46
CA HIS A 421 30.84 5.27 -21.80
C HIS A 421 30.09 4.02 -21.32
N GLN A 422 30.67 2.83 -21.50
CA GLN A 422 30.09 1.59 -20.96
C GLN A 422 29.99 1.61 -19.43
N LYS A 423 31.01 2.12 -18.73
CA LYS A 423 30.98 2.30 -17.27
C LYS A 423 29.89 3.28 -16.83
N LEU A 424 29.75 4.42 -17.52
CA LEU A 424 28.71 5.39 -17.24
C LEU A 424 27.30 4.82 -17.45
N LEU A 425 27.09 4.04 -18.52
CA LEU A 425 25.81 3.36 -18.76
C LEU A 425 25.48 2.41 -17.61
N HIS A 426 26.44 1.57 -17.21
CA HIS A 426 26.26 0.64 -16.09
C HIS A 426 25.93 1.36 -14.77
N GLU A 427 26.67 2.42 -14.43
CA GLU A 427 26.42 3.24 -13.24
C GLU A 427 25.05 3.95 -13.31
N SER A 428 24.61 4.36 -14.50
CA SER A 428 23.29 4.98 -14.68
C SER A 428 22.14 3.98 -14.48
N GLU A 429 22.31 2.73 -14.92
CA GLU A 429 21.36 1.65 -14.68
C GLU A 429 21.29 1.33 -13.18
N GLN A 430 22.46 1.22 -12.51
CA GLN A 430 22.51 1.01 -11.07
C GLN A 430 21.83 2.14 -10.30
N ARG A 431 22.03 3.39 -10.71
CA ARG A 431 21.35 4.56 -10.12
C ARG A 431 19.83 4.45 -10.25
N GLN A 432 19.33 4.14 -11.44
CA GLN A 432 17.88 4.00 -11.67
C GLN A 432 17.28 2.89 -10.80
N ILE A 433 17.97 1.75 -10.66
CA ILE A 433 17.53 0.66 -9.79
C ILE A 433 17.53 1.11 -8.32
N ASN A 434 18.60 1.79 -7.88
CA ASN A 434 18.71 2.29 -6.51
C ASN A 434 17.59 3.30 -6.19
N ASP A 435 17.35 4.28 -7.07
CA ASP A 435 16.28 5.27 -6.92
C ASP A 435 14.91 4.59 -6.86
N ARG A 436 14.67 3.58 -7.70
CA ARG A 436 13.43 2.79 -7.69
C ARG A 436 13.25 2.03 -6.37
N LEU A 437 14.28 1.35 -5.88
CA LEU A 437 14.23 0.61 -4.63
C LEU A 437 14.08 1.54 -3.43
N ALA A 438 14.76 2.69 -3.42
CA ALA A 438 14.60 3.71 -2.39
C ALA A 438 13.15 4.23 -2.37
N SER A 439 12.57 4.54 -3.53
CA SER A 439 11.18 4.99 -3.61
C SER A 439 10.19 3.91 -3.13
N LEU A 440 10.41 2.65 -3.51
CA LEU A 440 9.60 1.52 -3.03
C LEU A 440 9.70 1.38 -1.52
N ASN A 441 10.90 1.48 -0.96
CA ASN A 441 11.13 1.36 0.48
C ASN A 441 10.41 2.47 1.26
N THR A 442 10.48 3.72 0.77
CA THR A 442 9.73 4.84 1.38
C THR A 442 8.21 4.62 1.34
N ALA A 443 7.69 4.04 0.25
CA ALA A 443 6.28 3.70 0.14
C ALA A 443 5.87 2.59 1.13
N LEU A 444 6.66 1.51 1.21
CA LEU A 444 6.42 0.40 2.14
C LEU A 444 6.49 0.86 3.61
N GLN A 445 7.45 1.72 3.96
CA GLN A 445 7.55 2.30 5.32
C GLN A 445 6.36 3.20 5.66
N THR A 446 5.82 3.93 4.67
CA THR A 446 4.62 4.74 4.87
C THR A 446 3.41 3.85 5.11
N GLU A 447 3.25 2.79 4.31
CA GLU A 447 2.18 1.78 4.48
C GLU A 447 2.29 1.05 5.83
N GLU A 448 3.50 0.69 6.27
CA GLU A 448 3.74 0.09 7.58
C GLU A 448 3.32 1.04 8.72
N ARG A 449 3.64 2.34 8.61
CA ARG A 449 3.27 3.34 9.61
C ARG A 449 1.75 3.51 9.70
N GLU A 450 1.07 3.65 8.57
CA GLU A 450 -0.39 3.76 8.51
C GLU A 450 -1.07 2.51 9.11
N LEU A 451 -0.54 1.33 8.81
CA LEU A 451 -1.03 0.08 9.38
C LEU A 451 -0.77 -0.03 10.89
N GLN A 452 0.39 0.43 11.37
CA GLN A 452 0.69 0.50 12.80
C GLN A 452 -0.29 1.41 13.55
N GLU A 453 -0.59 2.59 13.00
CA GLU A 453 -1.59 3.50 13.56
C GLU A 453 -2.97 2.84 13.59
N ARG A 454 -3.36 2.15 12.51
CA ARG A 454 -4.63 1.41 12.45
C ARG A 454 -4.71 0.32 13.52
N ILE A 455 -3.63 -0.44 13.73
CA ILE A 455 -3.55 -1.47 14.77
C ILE A 455 -3.69 -0.85 16.16
N GLN A 456 -3.04 0.28 16.45
CA GLN A 456 -3.17 0.96 17.73
C GLN A 456 -4.61 1.42 18.00
N VAL A 457 -5.29 1.97 16.99
CA VAL A 457 -6.71 2.36 17.09
C VAL A 457 -7.58 1.14 17.41
N LEU A 458 -7.33 0.01 16.75
CA LEU A 458 -8.09 -1.23 17.00
C LEU A 458 -7.85 -1.75 18.43
N ILE A 459 -6.61 -1.74 18.93
CA ILE A 459 -6.30 -2.14 20.32
C ILE A 459 -7.06 -1.26 21.32
N GLN A 460 -7.03 0.07 21.14
CA GLN A 460 -7.77 0.99 22.01
C GLN A 460 -9.28 0.75 21.95
N ALA A 461 -9.82 0.49 20.76
CA ALA A 461 -11.23 0.18 20.59
C ALA A 461 -11.61 -1.14 21.29
N GLU A 462 -10.75 -2.17 21.26
CA GLU A 462 -10.93 -3.41 22.01
C GLU A 462 -10.97 -3.16 23.52
N GLU A 463 -10.01 -2.38 24.04
CA GLU A 463 -9.94 -2.03 25.48
C GLU A 463 -11.19 -1.28 25.94
N LEU A 464 -11.63 -0.26 25.19
CA LEU A 464 -12.84 0.51 25.48
C LEU A 464 -14.08 -0.37 25.47
N LEU A 465 -14.19 -1.25 24.46
CA LEU A 465 -15.33 -2.15 24.33
C LEU A 465 -15.35 -3.20 25.45
N GLN A 466 -14.20 -3.73 25.85
CA GLN A 466 -14.08 -4.62 27.00
C GLN A 466 -14.46 -3.91 28.31
N GLY A 467 -14.03 -2.65 28.49
CA GLY A 467 -14.42 -1.81 29.62
C GLY A 467 -15.94 -1.59 29.68
N ALA A 468 -16.56 -1.28 28.55
CA ALA A 468 -18.00 -1.11 28.43
C ALA A 468 -18.76 -2.40 28.77
N MET A 469 -18.31 -3.55 28.25
CA MET A 469 -18.89 -4.86 28.56
C MET A 469 -18.82 -5.19 30.06
N ARG A 470 -17.65 -4.97 30.69
CA ARG A 470 -17.48 -5.18 32.14
C ARG A 470 -18.42 -4.28 32.94
N HIS A 471 -18.52 -3.01 32.59
CA HIS A 471 -19.40 -2.05 33.25
C HIS A 471 -20.88 -2.47 33.16
N LEU A 472 -21.34 -2.88 31.97
CA LEU A 472 -22.72 -3.36 31.77
C LEU A 472 -23.00 -4.65 32.53
N SER A 473 -22.05 -5.58 32.56
CA SER A 473 -22.16 -6.83 33.35
C SER A 473 -22.28 -6.55 34.85
N HIS A 474 -21.42 -5.68 35.40
CA HIS A 474 -21.51 -5.29 36.82
C HIS A 474 -22.85 -4.63 37.16
N LYS A 475 -23.30 -3.69 36.32
CA LYS A 475 -24.59 -3.02 36.51
C LYS A 475 -25.75 -4.03 36.47
N PHE A 476 -25.71 -4.98 35.54
CA PHE A 476 -26.68 -6.06 35.46
C PHE A 476 -26.69 -6.93 36.72
N ASN A 477 -25.53 -7.42 37.17
CA ASN A 477 -25.40 -8.25 38.37
C ASN A 477 -25.89 -7.51 39.63
N HIS A 478 -25.62 -6.21 39.73
CA HIS A 478 -26.10 -5.39 40.84
C HIS A 478 -27.63 -5.29 40.86
N HIS A 479 -28.26 -5.06 39.71
CA HIS A 479 -29.73 -5.05 39.64
C HIS A 479 -30.34 -6.42 39.92
N LEU A 480 -29.71 -7.50 39.42
CA LEU A 480 -30.17 -8.86 39.64
C LEU A 480 -30.15 -9.22 41.12
N ARG A 481 -29.09 -8.84 41.84
CA ARG A 481 -28.98 -8.94 43.30
C ARG A 481 -30.13 -8.22 44.02
N GLY A 482 -30.46 -7.00 43.59
CA GLY A 482 -31.56 -6.22 44.17
C GLY A 482 -32.92 -6.88 44.01
N LEU A 483 -33.20 -7.48 42.84
CA LEU A 483 -34.44 -8.21 42.58
C LEU A 483 -34.49 -9.53 43.37
N ALA A 484 -33.41 -10.31 43.34
CA ALA A 484 -33.31 -11.58 44.06
C ALA A 484 -33.48 -11.40 45.57
N SER A 485 -32.94 -10.31 46.14
CA SER A 485 -33.07 -10.01 47.58
C SER A 485 -34.51 -9.67 48.01
N ARG A 486 -35.40 -9.32 47.06
CA ARG A 486 -36.83 -9.09 47.34
C ARG A 486 -37.64 -10.38 47.20
N THR A 487 -37.28 -11.25 46.25
CA THR A 487 -38.02 -12.47 45.94
C THR A 487 -37.64 -13.64 46.84
N LEU A 488 -36.36 -13.78 47.18
CA LEU A 488 -35.83 -14.89 47.98
C LEU A 488 -36.45 -15.04 49.39
N PRO A 489 -36.65 -13.96 50.18
CA PRO A 489 -37.25 -14.08 51.50
C PRO A 489 -38.68 -14.65 51.43
N MET A 490 -39.45 -14.31 50.39
CA MET A 490 -40.83 -14.77 50.20
C MET A 490 -40.94 -16.28 49.97
N PHE A 491 -39.92 -16.90 49.35
CA PHE A 491 -39.88 -18.34 49.11
C PHE A 491 -39.21 -19.14 50.23
N THR A 492 -38.43 -18.47 51.09
CA THR A 492 -37.63 -19.12 52.13
C THR A 492 -38.13 -18.86 53.55
N GLU A 493 -39.24 -18.14 53.71
CA GLU A 493 -39.79 -17.68 55.00
C GLU A 493 -38.75 -16.85 55.77
N ASP A 494 -38.13 -15.90 55.09
CA ASP A 494 -37.09 -15.01 55.63
C ASP A 494 -35.82 -15.73 56.15
N ARG A 495 -35.62 -17.03 55.87
CA ARG A 495 -34.39 -17.74 56.23
C ARG A 495 -33.17 -17.27 55.43
N TYR A 496 -33.38 -16.83 54.20
CA TYR A 496 -32.35 -16.27 53.33
C TYR A 496 -32.82 -14.95 52.73
N GLN A 497 -32.01 -13.90 52.89
CA GLN A 497 -32.42 -12.53 52.52
C GLN A 497 -31.59 -11.90 51.42
N HIS A 498 -30.29 -12.19 51.37
CA HIS A 498 -29.37 -11.57 50.44
C HIS A 498 -28.69 -12.61 49.59
N LEU A 499 -28.52 -12.28 48.31
CA LEU A 499 -27.87 -13.14 47.35
C LEU A 499 -26.68 -12.39 46.74
N GLN A 500 -25.47 -12.86 47.02
CA GLN A 500 -24.28 -12.38 46.36
C GLN A 500 -24.12 -13.12 45.03
N ILE A 501 -23.91 -12.33 43.97
CA ILE A 501 -23.63 -12.80 42.62
C ILE A 501 -22.29 -12.19 42.24
N ASP A 502 -21.29 -13.03 41.99
CA ASP A 502 -19.97 -12.59 41.54
C ASP A 502 -19.93 -12.41 40.01
N GLU A 503 -18.79 -11.98 39.44
CA GLU A 503 -18.66 -11.68 38.00
C GLU A 503 -18.87 -12.91 37.10
N ASP A 504 -18.52 -14.08 37.62
CA ASP A 504 -18.75 -15.39 37.01
C ASP A 504 -20.13 -15.97 37.37
N LEU A 505 -21.04 -15.14 37.89
CA LEU A 505 -22.38 -15.54 38.32
C LEU A 505 -22.41 -16.69 39.33
N THR A 506 -21.31 -16.91 40.08
CA THR A 506 -21.36 -17.76 41.25
C THR A 506 -22.25 -17.12 42.31
N ILE A 507 -23.07 -17.96 42.94
CA ILE A 507 -24.15 -17.53 43.83
C ILE A 507 -23.81 -17.93 45.26
N ARG A 508 -23.86 -16.96 46.17
CA ARG A 508 -23.80 -17.16 47.61
C ARG A 508 -25.01 -16.53 48.26
N ALA A 509 -25.57 -17.16 49.27
CA ALA A 509 -26.78 -16.67 49.94
C ALA A 509 -26.52 -16.44 51.43
N PHE A 510 -26.94 -15.27 51.92
CA PHE A 510 -26.84 -14.96 53.35
C PHE A 510 -27.93 -15.70 54.12
N SER A 511 -27.49 -16.58 55.03
CA SER A 511 -28.37 -17.28 55.96
C SER A 511 -28.58 -16.43 57.21
N ASN A 512 -29.83 -16.09 57.52
CA ASN A 512 -30.16 -15.36 58.75
C ASN A 512 -29.87 -16.17 60.01
N GLU A 513 -30.06 -17.49 59.93
CA GLU A 513 -29.86 -18.40 61.05
C GLU A 513 -28.37 -18.56 61.37
N LYS A 514 -27.53 -18.75 60.35
CA LYS A 514 -26.08 -18.90 60.52
C LYS A 514 -25.32 -17.57 60.60
N ARG A 515 -25.97 -16.46 60.23
CA ARG A 515 -25.37 -15.11 60.13
C ARG A 515 -24.13 -15.07 59.24
N ASP A 516 -24.11 -15.89 58.20
CA ASP A 516 -23.00 -16.00 57.26
C ASP A 516 -23.50 -16.28 55.83
N PHE A 517 -22.65 -16.02 54.84
CA PHE A 517 -22.88 -16.42 53.46
C PHE A 517 -22.57 -17.89 53.28
N MET A 518 -23.55 -18.62 52.75
CA MET A 518 -23.41 -20.01 52.38
C MET A 518 -23.22 -20.13 50.88
N GLU A 519 -22.36 -21.06 50.46
CA GLU A 519 -22.24 -21.42 49.05
C GLU A 519 -23.48 -22.18 48.58
N PHE A 520 -23.77 -22.11 47.27
CA PHE A 520 -24.93 -22.76 46.68
C PHE A 520 -24.96 -24.27 46.97
N ASP A 521 -23.80 -24.93 47.01
CA ASP A 521 -23.70 -26.37 47.25
C ASP A 521 -23.82 -26.77 48.74
N GLU A 522 -23.70 -25.80 49.66
CA GLU A 522 -23.81 -26.03 51.11
C GLU A 522 -25.26 -25.96 51.63
N VAL A 523 -26.17 -25.37 50.85
CA VAL A 523 -27.59 -25.27 51.19
C VAL A 523 -28.37 -26.51 50.73
N SER A 524 -29.47 -26.81 51.43
CA SER A 524 -30.27 -28.00 51.07
C SER A 524 -30.82 -27.90 49.65
N SER A 525 -30.97 -29.05 48.99
CA SER A 525 -31.47 -29.13 47.60
C SER A 525 -32.84 -28.46 47.40
N GLY A 526 -33.71 -28.47 48.42
CA GLY A 526 -34.98 -27.73 48.39
C GLY A 526 -34.78 -26.20 48.41
N THR A 527 -33.80 -25.72 49.18
CA THR A 527 -33.45 -24.30 49.25
C THR A 527 -32.73 -23.84 47.98
N GLN A 528 -31.86 -24.67 47.41
CA GLN A 528 -31.25 -24.43 46.09
C GLN A 528 -32.32 -24.16 45.02
N ARG A 529 -33.39 -24.94 45.01
CA ARG A 529 -34.54 -24.75 44.10
C ARG A 529 -35.27 -23.43 44.36
N GLN A 530 -35.46 -23.04 45.62
CA GLN A 530 -36.04 -21.74 46.00
C GLN A 530 -35.19 -20.57 45.51
N MET A 531 -33.88 -20.64 45.70
CA MET A 531 -32.93 -19.65 45.20
C MET A 531 -32.93 -19.58 43.67
N MET A 532 -32.98 -20.72 43.01
CA MET A 532 -33.04 -20.80 41.55
C MET A 532 -34.32 -20.19 41.00
N LEU A 533 -35.47 -20.46 41.63
CA LEU A 533 -36.75 -19.86 41.27
C LEU A 533 -36.70 -18.34 41.41
N ALA A 534 -36.21 -17.82 42.54
CA ALA A 534 -36.03 -16.38 42.77
C ALA A 534 -35.12 -15.72 41.72
N LEU A 535 -33.99 -16.37 41.41
CA LEU A 535 -33.04 -15.88 40.42
C LEU A 535 -33.65 -15.87 39.01
N ARG A 536 -34.30 -16.97 38.59
CA ARG A 536 -34.92 -17.04 37.26
C ARG A 536 -36.05 -16.04 37.09
N LEU A 537 -36.89 -15.84 38.11
CA LEU A 537 -37.91 -14.78 38.07
C LEU A 537 -37.27 -13.39 37.90
N SER A 538 -36.16 -13.15 38.59
CA SER A 538 -35.40 -11.89 38.48
C SER A 538 -34.76 -11.73 37.09
N LEU A 539 -34.25 -12.80 36.50
CA LEU A 539 -33.72 -12.83 35.13
C LEU A 539 -34.83 -12.59 34.10
N SER A 540 -35.98 -13.24 34.23
CA SER A 540 -37.15 -13.03 33.37
C SER A 540 -37.60 -11.59 33.38
N GLN A 541 -37.70 -10.98 34.56
CA GLN A 541 -38.03 -9.56 34.67
C GLN A 541 -37.00 -8.67 33.96
N LYS A 542 -35.70 -8.96 34.11
CA LYS A 542 -34.66 -8.19 33.41
C LYS A 542 -34.65 -8.39 31.90
N LEU A 543 -35.00 -9.59 31.43
CA LEU A 543 -35.15 -9.85 30.01
C LEU A 543 -36.33 -9.04 29.44
N ILE A 544 -37.46 -9.02 30.15
CA ILE A 544 -38.65 -8.23 29.77
C ILE A 544 -38.32 -6.74 29.68
N ASP A 545 -37.71 -6.18 30.74
CA ASP A 545 -37.32 -4.75 30.83
C ASP A 545 -36.50 -4.28 29.62
N ARG A 546 -35.72 -5.18 29.03
CA ARG A 546 -34.72 -4.84 28.00
C ARG A 546 -35.17 -5.13 26.59
N VAL A 547 -35.89 -6.23 26.41
CA VAL A 547 -36.13 -6.80 25.09
C VAL A 547 -37.58 -6.59 24.66
N VAL A 548 -38.53 -6.73 25.59
CA VAL A 548 -39.93 -6.94 25.22
C VAL A 548 -40.84 -5.82 25.68
N CYS A 549 -40.58 -5.15 26.80
CA CYS A 549 -41.41 -4.06 27.34
C CYS A 549 -42.93 -4.31 27.25
N GLU A 550 -43.36 -5.57 27.39
CA GLU A 550 -44.73 -6.03 27.21
C GLU A 550 -45.04 -7.15 28.20
N ASN A 551 -46.34 -7.34 28.43
CA ASN A 551 -46.88 -8.43 29.23
C ASN A 551 -46.41 -9.80 28.72
N GLN A 552 -45.84 -10.62 29.59
CA GLN A 552 -45.31 -11.95 29.28
C GLN A 552 -45.98 -13.05 30.10
N PHE A 553 -45.87 -14.27 29.58
CA PHE A 553 -46.17 -15.48 30.32
C PHE A 553 -44.90 -16.09 30.92
N ILE A 554 -45.05 -16.92 31.94
CA ILE A 554 -43.99 -17.79 32.46
C ILE A 554 -44.54 -19.20 32.66
N PHE A 555 -43.73 -20.22 32.40
CA PHE A 555 -44.08 -21.63 32.61
C PHE A 555 -43.18 -22.26 33.66
N LEU A 556 -43.78 -22.73 34.75
CA LEU A 556 -43.10 -23.31 35.90
C LEU A 556 -43.47 -24.80 36.02
N ASP A 557 -42.55 -25.68 35.64
CA ASP A 557 -42.74 -27.13 35.70
C ASP A 557 -42.29 -27.70 37.05
N GLU A 558 -43.25 -27.98 37.93
CA GLU A 558 -43.04 -28.45 39.31
C GLU A 558 -42.08 -27.57 40.16
N PRO A 559 -42.31 -26.24 40.23
CA PRO A 559 -41.45 -25.33 41.01
C PRO A 559 -41.45 -25.63 42.52
N PHE A 560 -42.48 -26.33 43.00
CA PHE A 560 -42.77 -26.53 44.43
C PHE A 560 -42.58 -27.97 44.90
N ALA A 561 -41.97 -28.85 44.11
CA ALA A 561 -41.83 -30.28 44.45
C ALA A 561 -41.17 -30.56 45.82
N PHE A 562 -40.46 -29.59 46.40
CA PHE A 562 -39.76 -29.69 47.69
C PHE A 562 -40.27 -28.68 48.73
N PHE A 563 -41.40 -28.03 48.45
CA PHE A 563 -42.01 -27.06 49.34
C PHE A 563 -43.04 -27.77 50.21
N ASP A 564 -43.15 -27.37 51.46
CA ASP A 564 -44.30 -27.72 52.29
C ASP A 564 -45.54 -26.94 51.83
N ALA A 565 -46.70 -27.29 52.41
CA ALA A 565 -47.98 -26.67 52.03
C ALA A 565 -48.01 -25.17 52.32
N ALA A 566 -47.42 -24.71 53.44
CA ALA A 566 -47.38 -23.31 53.83
C ALA A 566 -46.55 -22.47 52.85
N ARG A 567 -45.35 -22.96 52.49
CA ARG A 567 -44.47 -22.32 51.49
C ARG A 567 -45.08 -22.33 50.10
N THR A 568 -45.73 -23.41 49.69
CA THR A 568 -46.43 -23.48 48.39
C THR A 568 -47.50 -22.41 48.30
N ARG A 569 -48.31 -22.25 49.35
CA ARG A 569 -49.34 -21.21 49.44
C ARG A 569 -48.74 -19.81 49.43
N SER A 570 -47.70 -19.58 50.22
CA SER A 570 -47.00 -18.29 50.25
C SER A 570 -46.45 -17.92 48.87
N ALA A 571 -45.78 -18.86 48.20
CA ALA A 571 -45.22 -18.67 46.87
C ALA A 571 -46.31 -18.41 45.82
N LEU A 572 -47.39 -19.19 45.80
CA LEU A 572 -48.54 -18.96 44.91
C LEU A 572 -49.18 -17.58 45.12
N THR A 573 -49.24 -17.10 46.37
CA THR A 573 -49.77 -15.77 46.69
C THR A 573 -48.80 -14.65 46.26
N ALA A 574 -47.50 -14.90 46.36
CA ALA A 574 -46.46 -13.94 46.01
C ALA A 574 -46.28 -13.80 44.49
N LEU A 575 -46.30 -14.92 43.73
CA LEU A 575 -45.97 -14.99 42.30
C LEU A 575 -46.59 -13.87 41.44
N PRO A 576 -47.91 -13.59 41.50
CA PRO A 576 -48.54 -12.52 40.70
C PRO A 576 -48.10 -11.11 41.09
N ARG A 577 -47.52 -10.93 42.29
CA ARG A 577 -47.07 -9.63 42.83
C ARG A 577 -45.59 -9.36 42.57
N LEU A 578 -44.83 -10.37 42.14
CA LEU A 578 -43.38 -10.27 41.98
C LEU A 578 -42.96 -9.46 40.75
N SER A 579 -43.77 -9.48 39.69
CA SER A 579 -43.52 -8.72 38.47
C SER A 579 -44.82 -8.09 37.97
N LYS A 580 -44.74 -6.87 37.46
CA LYS A 580 -45.87 -6.20 36.81
C LYS A 580 -46.08 -6.70 35.38
N ASP A 581 -45.03 -7.22 34.76
CA ASP A 581 -45.04 -7.58 33.35
C ASP A 581 -45.28 -9.09 33.15
N ILE A 582 -44.97 -9.94 34.15
CA ILE A 582 -45.30 -11.36 34.09
C ILE A 582 -46.73 -11.55 34.62
N ILE A 583 -47.70 -11.46 33.72
CA ILE A 583 -49.13 -11.46 34.11
C ILE A 583 -49.80 -12.84 33.97
N GLN A 584 -49.30 -13.72 33.10
CA GLN A 584 -49.85 -15.07 32.89
C GLN A 584 -48.87 -16.13 33.41
N ILE A 585 -49.22 -16.84 34.48
CA ILE A 585 -48.30 -17.75 35.17
C ILE A 585 -48.82 -19.18 35.09
N TRP A 586 -48.13 -20.04 34.35
CA TRP A 586 -48.44 -21.45 34.27
C TRP A 586 -47.66 -22.20 35.35
N VAL A 587 -48.35 -22.93 36.20
CA VAL A 587 -47.73 -23.72 37.27
C VAL A 587 -48.16 -25.17 37.12
N VAL A 588 -47.18 -26.05 37.00
CA VAL A 588 -47.38 -27.50 37.04
C VAL A 588 -47.09 -28.00 38.44
N ALA A 589 -47.97 -28.83 39.01
CA ALA A 589 -47.70 -29.56 40.24
C ALA A 589 -48.45 -30.90 40.22
N GLN A 590 -48.11 -31.81 41.15
CA GLN A 590 -48.93 -33.01 41.31
C GLN A 590 -50.28 -32.67 41.93
N GLN A 591 -50.26 -31.84 42.98
CA GLN A 591 -51.42 -31.38 43.73
C GLN A 591 -51.22 -29.91 44.11
N PHE A 592 -52.32 -29.20 44.29
CA PHE A 592 -52.36 -27.82 44.77
C PHE A 592 -53.17 -27.74 46.06
N PRO A 593 -52.94 -26.71 46.92
CA PRO A 593 -53.81 -26.44 48.06
C PRO A 593 -55.26 -26.24 47.60
N GLU A 594 -56.21 -26.93 48.25
CA GLU A 594 -57.64 -26.91 47.86
C GLU A 594 -58.30 -25.53 48.05
N ASP A 595 -57.72 -24.69 48.91
CA ASP A 595 -58.22 -23.38 49.28
C ASP A 595 -57.67 -22.22 48.43
N PHE A 596 -56.90 -22.51 47.38
CA PHE A 596 -56.32 -21.51 46.50
C PHE A 596 -57.10 -21.38 45.18
N GLU A 597 -57.57 -20.18 44.86
CA GLU A 597 -58.27 -19.90 43.61
C GLU A 597 -57.30 -19.65 42.46
N PHE A 598 -57.46 -20.42 41.38
CA PHE A 598 -56.70 -20.29 40.14
C PHE A 598 -57.56 -19.64 39.06
N ALA A 599 -56.93 -18.86 38.17
CA ALA A 599 -57.61 -18.27 37.02
C ALA A 599 -58.11 -19.35 36.04
N HIS A 600 -57.38 -20.47 35.95
CA HIS A 600 -57.81 -21.66 35.22
C HIS A 600 -57.14 -22.91 35.81
N THR A 601 -57.80 -24.06 35.70
CA THR A 601 -57.27 -25.34 36.19
C THR A 601 -57.39 -26.42 35.13
N ILE A 602 -56.28 -27.07 34.82
CA ILE A 602 -56.14 -28.16 33.88
C ILE A 602 -55.78 -29.42 34.67
N GLN A 603 -56.71 -30.37 34.74
CA GLN A 603 -56.47 -31.67 35.39
C GLN A 603 -56.06 -32.71 34.36
N CYS A 604 -54.85 -33.23 34.48
CA CYS A 604 -54.29 -34.26 33.61
C CYS A 604 -54.35 -35.64 34.28
N HIS A 605 -54.82 -36.65 33.55
CA HIS A 605 -54.88 -38.04 34.01
C HIS A 605 -53.93 -38.96 33.22
N PRO A 606 -53.41 -40.05 33.83
CA PRO A 606 -52.58 -41.07 33.16
C PRO A 606 -53.19 -41.62 31.87
N ASP A 607 -54.50 -41.86 31.86
CA ASP A 607 -55.19 -42.51 30.73
C ASP A 607 -55.79 -41.50 29.73
N CYS A 608 -55.74 -40.22 30.05
CA CYS A 608 -56.26 -39.17 29.20
C CYS A 608 -55.28 -38.88 28.06
N THR A 609 -55.70 -39.21 26.83
CA THR A 609 -54.93 -38.98 25.60
C THR A 609 -55.58 -37.91 24.72
N GLU A 610 -56.82 -37.54 25.02
CA GLU A 610 -57.57 -36.46 24.38
C GLU A 610 -58.07 -35.49 25.47
N TYR A 611 -57.67 -34.23 25.41
CA TYR A 611 -58.06 -33.19 26.36
C TYR A 611 -58.64 -31.97 25.64
N SER A 612 -59.79 -31.47 26.11
CA SER A 612 -60.43 -30.24 25.63
C SER A 612 -61.04 -29.48 26.82
N ASN A 613 -60.74 -28.19 26.95
CA ASN A 613 -61.27 -27.35 28.04
C ASN A 613 -62.66 -26.73 27.76
N GLU A 614 -63.17 -26.84 26.52
CA GLU A 614 -64.53 -26.41 26.13
C GLU A 614 -65.62 -27.35 26.68
N THR A 615 -65.32 -28.62 26.88
CA THR A 615 -66.30 -29.62 27.37
C THR A 615 -66.51 -29.53 28.89
N THR A 616 -65.55 -28.96 29.62
CA THR A 616 -65.56 -28.90 31.09
C THR A 616 -66.32 -27.68 31.63
N SER A 617 -66.49 -26.64 30.82
CA SER A 617 -67.24 -25.42 31.18
C SER A 617 -68.76 -25.65 31.17
N GLN A 618 -69.27 -26.61 30.39
CA GLN A 618 -70.69 -27.00 30.39
C GLN A 618 -71.10 -27.87 31.60
N LEU A 619 -70.15 -28.53 32.27
CA LEU A 619 -70.41 -29.37 33.45
C LEU A 619 -70.31 -28.61 34.79
N ARG A 620 -69.88 -27.35 34.79
CA ARG A 620 -69.87 -26.47 35.98
C ARG A 620 -71.06 -25.49 36.04
N ALA A 621 -71.92 -25.47 35.01
CA ALA A 621 -73.11 -24.63 34.92
C ALA A 621 -74.43 -25.41 35.14
N LEU A 622 -74.33 -26.67 35.55
CA LEU A 622 -75.39 -27.51 36.12
C LEU A 622 -74.96 -27.91 37.53
#